data_AF-A0AAJ4DZR4-F1
#
_entry.id   AF-A0AAJ4DZR4-F1
#
_cell.length_a   1.000
_cell.length_b   1.000
_cell.length_c   1.000
_cell.angle_alpha   90.00
_cell.angle_beta   90.00
_cell.angle_gamma   90.00
#
_symmetry.space_group_name_H-M   'P 1'
#
loop_
_entity.id
_entity.type
_entity.pdbx_description
1 polymer ?
#
loop_
_entity_poly.entity_id
_entity_poly.type
_entity_poly.pdbx_seq_one_letter_code
_entity_poly.pdbx_strand_id
1 'polypeptide(L)' 'MIKTVLTVCLTCFSLVGCSSLGVQPWERDQFAREDMAVDNDKMDLTINDHIYFSKEGTSGGRALAGGGCGCN' A
#
# COMPACT_ATOMS: atom_id res chain seq x y z
N MET A 1 32.30 31.47 -8.15
CA MET A 1 31.01 31.66 -8.85
C MET A 1 30.70 30.50 -9.80
N ILE A 2 31.51 30.23 -10.84
CA ILE A 2 31.25 29.12 -11.79
C ILE A 2 31.15 27.73 -11.13
N LYS A 3 32.07 27.40 -10.20
CA LYS A 3 32.03 26.11 -9.49
C LYS A 3 30.76 25.92 -8.68
N THR A 4 30.30 26.97 -7.99
CA THR A 4 29.09 26.96 -7.17
C THR A 4 27.84 26.74 -8.01
N VAL A 5 27.76 27.39 -9.18
CA VAL A 5 26.66 27.19 -10.15
C VAL A 5 26.65 25.76 -10.67
N LEU A 6 27.83 25.20 -10.96
CA LEU A 6 27.96 23.82 -11.46
C LEU A 6 27.50 22.79 -10.42
N THR A 7 27.86 22.98 -9.15
CA THR A 7 27.44 22.10 -8.05
C THR A 7 25.92 22.15 -7.84
N VAL A 8 25.31 23.33 -7.91
CA VAL A 8 23.85 23.50 -7.79
C VAL A 8 23.10 22.86 -8.96
N CYS A 9 23.59 23.01 -10.19
CA CYS A 9 22.97 22.33 -11.34
C CYS A 9 23.02 20.81 -11.20
N LEU A 10 24.15 20.25 -10.76
CA LEU A 10 24.32 18.81 -10.63
C LEU A 10 23.39 18.21 -9.56
N THR A 11 23.18 18.90 -8.44
CA THR A 11 22.23 18.45 -7.40
C THR A 11 20.79 18.54 -7.88
N CYS A 12 20.43 19.58 -8.66
CA CYS A 12 19.08 19.69 -9.24
C CYS A 12 18.74 18.52 -10.18
N PHE A 13 19.68 18.06 -11.00
CA PHE A 13 19.47 16.92 -11.89
C PHE A 13 19.33 15.57 -11.16
N SER A 14 19.85 15.46 -9.94
CA SER A 14 19.73 14.22 -9.14
C SER A 14 18.35 14.01 -8.49
N LEU A 15 17.51 15.04 -8.48
CA LEU A 15 16.15 14.99 -7.93
C LEU A 15 15.10 14.48 -8.92
N VAL A 16 15.50 14.24 -10.17
CA VAL A 16 14.60 13.75 -11.23
C VAL A 16 14.44 12.24 -11.06
N GLY A 17 13.32 11.80 -10.47
CA GLY A 17 12.98 10.40 -10.31
C GLY A 17 12.32 9.80 -11.56
N CYS A 18 12.25 8.46 -11.61
CA CYS A 18 11.64 7.67 -12.69
C CYS A 18 10.09 7.74 -12.74
N SER A 19 9.48 8.85 -12.33
CA SER A 19 8.02 9.01 -12.26
C SER A 19 7.31 8.86 -13.62
N SER A 20 8.04 9.03 -14.73
CA SER A 20 7.53 8.83 -16.09
C SER A 20 7.83 7.44 -16.66
N LEU A 21 8.54 6.56 -15.93
CA LEU A 21 8.78 5.18 -16.34
C LEU A 21 7.63 4.30 -15.83
N GLY A 22 6.55 4.23 -16.60
CA GLY A 22 5.41 3.41 -16.24
C GLY A 22 4.20 3.64 -17.13
N VAL A 23 3.13 2.90 -16.83
CA VAL A 23 1.83 3.06 -17.47
C VAL A 23 1.07 4.22 -16.84
N GLN A 24 0.26 4.91 -17.64
CA GLN A 24 -0.58 5.99 -17.18
C GLN A 24 -1.58 5.47 -16.13
N PRO A 25 -1.99 6.28 -15.13
CA PRO A 25 -2.84 5.80 -14.04
C PRO A 25 -4.13 5.08 -14.50
N TRP A 26 -4.72 5.52 -15.60
CA TRP A 26 -5.93 4.93 -16.19
C TRP A 26 -5.68 3.64 -16.98
N GLU A 27 -4.43 3.33 -17.35
CA GLU A 27 -4.06 2.07 -18.02
C GLU A 27 -3.95 0.91 -17.03
N ARG A 28 -3.95 1.19 -15.72
CA ARG A 28 -3.83 0.16 -14.66
C ARG A 28 -5.07 -0.72 -14.54
N ASP A 29 -6.23 -0.22 -14.99
CA ASP A 29 -7.50 -0.96 -14.96
C ASP A 29 -7.46 -2.19 -15.86
N GLN A 30 -6.76 -2.13 -16.99
CA GLN A 30 -6.60 -3.27 -17.91
C GLN A 30 -5.87 -4.46 -17.27
N PHE A 31 -5.05 -4.21 -16.26
CA PHE A 31 -4.34 -5.25 -15.53
C PHE A 31 -5.02 -5.62 -14.21
N ALA A 32 -6.11 -4.97 -13.80
CA ALA A 32 -6.81 -5.26 -12.55
C ALA A 32 -7.81 -6.42 -12.74
N ARG A 33 -7.30 -7.63 -12.92
CA ARG A 33 -8.14 -8.84 -12.98
C ARG A 33 -8.91 -9.03 -11.66
N GLU A 34 -10.09 -9.63 -11.74
CA GLU A 34 -10.96 -9.89 -10.58
C GLU A 34 -10.27 -10.75 -9.50
N ASP A 35 -9.35 -11.65 -9.90
CA ASP A 35 -8.59 -12.52 -9.01
C ASP A 35 -7.52 -11.81 -8.18
N MET A 36 -7.21 -10.54 -8.50
CA MET A 36 -6.28 -9.71 -7.73
C MET A 36 -6.97 -8.80 -6.71
N ALA A 37 -8.30 -8.91 -6.57
CA ALA A 37 -9.01 -8.22 -5.50
C ALA A 37 -8.49 -8.70 -4.12
N VAL A 38 -8.37 -7.78 -3.18
CA VAL A 38 -7.83 -8.04 -1.82
C VAL A 38 -8.64 -9.11 -1.07
N ASP A 39 -9.90 -9.26 -1.42
CA ASP A 39 -10.89 -10.15 -0.84
C ASP A 39 -11.37 -11.24 -1.82
N ASN A 40 -10.58 -11.52 -2.87
CA ASN A 40 -10.96 -12.51 -3.88
C ASN A 40 -11.14 -13.93 -3.29
N ASP A 41 -10.26 -14.35 -2.38
CA ASP A 41 -10.30 -15.66 -1.75
C ASP A 41 -10.76 -15.58 -0.27
N LYS A 42 -11.88 -16.24 0.02
CA LYS A 42 -12.46 -16.32 1.37
C LYS A 42 -11.56 -17.07 2.36
N MET A 43 -10.80 -18.05 1.91
CA MET A 43 -9.87 -18.79 2.76
C MET A 43 -8.72 -17.90 3.22
N ASP A 44 -8.13 -17.15 2.29
CA ASP A 44 -7.05 -16.21 2.60
C ASP A 44 -7.53 -15.12 3.57
N LEU A 45 -8.73 -14.59 3.36
CA LEU A 45 -9.35 -13.65 4.31
C LEU A 45 -9.49 -14.25 5.70
N THR A 46 -10.00 -15.48 5.79
CA THR A 46 -10.22 -16.18 7.06
C THR A 46 -8.90 -16.41 7.81
N ILE A 47 -7.86 -16.87 7.11
CA ILE A 47 -6.53 -17.08 7.71
C ILE A 47 -5.91 -15.75 8.15
N ASN A 48 -6.02 -14.71 7.34
CA ASN A 48 -5.53 -13.38 7.71
C ASN A 48 -6.23 -12.84 8.96
N ASP A 49 -7.55 -13.03 9.07
CA ASP A 49 -8.33 -12.67 10.26
C ASP A 49 -7.87 -13.47 11.48
N HIS A 50 -7.66 -14.78 11.35
CA HIS A 50 -7.11 -15.61 12.43
C HIS A 50 -5.74 -15.13 12.91
N ILE A 51 -4.83 -14.80 11.99
CA ILE A 51 -3.51 -14.26 12.32
C ILE A 51 -3.64 -12.90 13.00
N TYR A 52 -4.49 -12.02 12.46
CA TYR A 52 -4.71 -10.68 12.98
C TYR A 52 -5.22 -10.70 14.42
N PHE A 53 -6.27 -11.46 14.72
CA PHE A 53 -6.78 -11.61 16.09
C PHE A 53 -5.79 -12.27 17.03
N SER A 54 -5.04 -13.25 16.54
CA SER A 54 -4.02 -13.93 17.36
C SER A 54 -2.85 -13.02 17.72
N LYS A 55 -2.47 -12.10 16.82
CA LYS A 55 -1.31 -11.21 17.02
C LYS A 55 -1.67 -9.90 17.72
N GLU A 56 -2.82 -9.32 17.40
CA GLU A 56 -3.24 -8.04 17.95
C GLU A 56 -4.11 -8.18 19.20
N GLY A 57 -4.48 -9.41 19.58
CA GLY A 57 -5.23 -9.70 20.81
C GLY A 57 -6.63 -9.10 20.82
N THR A 58 -7.14 -8.65 19.67
CA THR A 58 -8.46 -8.05 19.55
C THR A 58 -9.48 -9.15 19.33
N SER A 59 -10.54 -9.19 20.14
CA SER A 59 -11.71 -10.05 19.91
C SER A 59 -12.80 -9.23 19.24
N GLY A 60 -13.08 -9.51 17.98
CA GLY A 60 -14.09 -8.81 17.19
C GLY A 60 -13.63 -8.60 15.76
N GLY A 61 -14.34 -9.20 14.80
CA GLY A 61 -14.08 -9.18 13.35
C GLY A 61 -13.51 -7.87 12.78
N ARG A 62 -12.83 -7.93 11.61
CA ARG A 62 -12.29 -6.74 10.90
C ARG A 62 -13.32 -5.62 10.62
N ALA A 63 -14.62 -5.91 10.76
CA ALA A 63 -15.71 -4.94 10.61
C ALA A 63 -15.91 -3.99 11.82
N LEU A 64 -15.21 -4.20 12.93
CA LEU A 64 -15.43 -3.46 14.19
C LEU A 64 -14.23 -2.57 14.53
N ALA A 65 -13.85 -1.68 13.61
CA ALA A 65 -12.99 -0.55 13.95
C ALA A 65 -13.79 0.48 14.78
N GLY A 66 -13.94 0.21 16.07
CA GLY A 66 -14.59 1.12 17.03
C GLY A 66 -14.65 0.47 18.40
N GLY A 67 -13.80 0.91 19.33
CA GLY A 67 -13.46 0.21 20.57
C GLY A 67 -14.64 -0.30 21.39
N GLY A 68 -14.54 -1.56 21.79
CA GLY A 68 -15.41 -2.18 22.79
C GLY A 68 -14.66 -3.35 23.41
N CYS A 69 -14.62 -3.40 24.74
CA CYS A 69 -14.14 -4.53 25.53
C CYS A 69 -14.81 -5.81 25.00
N GLY A 70 -14.07 -6.65 24.28
CA GLY A 70 -14.58 -7.79 23.53
C GLY A 70 -15.07 -8.94 24.40
N CYS A 71 -16.09 -8.68 25.21
CA CYS A 71 -16.90 -9.67 25.90
C CYS A 71 -18.12 -9.99 25.03
N ASN A 72 -18.20 -11.24 24.54
CA ASN A 72 -19.50 -11.89 24.39
C ASN A 72 -19.97 -12.32 25.79
#